data_AF-A0A803N763-F1
#
_entry.id   AF-A0A803N763-F1
#
_cell.length_a   1.000
_cell.length_b   1.000
_cell.length_c   1.000
_cell.angle_alpha   90.00
_cell.angle_beta   90.00
_cell.angle_gamma   90.00
#
_symmetry.space_group_name_H-M   'P 1'
#
loop_
_entity.id
_entity.type
_entity.pdbx_description
1 polymer ?
#
loop_
_entity_poly.entity_id
_entity_poly.type
_entity_poly.pdbx_seq_one_letter_code
_entity_poly.pdbx_strand_id
1 'polypeptide(L)'
;MIQNHLALILGNRLEDSSSVAQVSKLRVGQVYAASVMFGYFLKRIDQRFQLEKAMKFLPEQIDGRENEVTMENGAHMDVEDSASFHRDQAQLHPEVSSWAGGIGPGGFDQGIKPSRLRSYVMAFDAETLARVATIRSKEAVSIIEKHTEALFGKPEIVMTPQGTIDSSSDEFIKIRFGGLRRLILEAVTFGSFLWDVESYVDSRHRFVLN
;
A
#
# COMPACT_ATOMS: atom_id res chain seq x y z
N MET A 1 -2.67 2.67 8.34
CA MET A 1 -2.30 2.42 6.93
C MET A 1 -1.58 1.07 6.77
N ILE A 2 -0.46 0.81 7.46
CA ILE A 2 0.25 -0.49 7.38
C ILE A 2 -0.61 -1.68 7.82
N GLN A 3 -1.40 -1.54 8.90
CA GLN A 3 -2.33 -2.59 9.33
C GLN A 3 -3.37 -2.92 8.24
N ASN A 4 -3.85 -1.92 7.49
CA ASN A 4 -4.78 -2.15 6.38
C ASN A 4 -4.09 -2.88 5.23
N HIS A 5 -2.84 -2.54 4.91
CA HIS A 5 -2.04 -3.25 3.91
C HIS A 5 -1.85 -4.73 4.28
N LEU A 6 -1.51 -5.01 5.54
CA LEU A 6 -1.43 -6.37 6.07
C LEU A 6 -2.77 -7.11 6.00
N ALA A 7 -3.87 -6.46 6.37
CA ALA A 7 -5.20 -7.06 6.33
C ALA A 7 -5.65 -7.37 4.89
N LEU A 8 -5.33 -6.50 3.92
CA LEU A 8 -5.63 -6.75 2.50
C LEU A 8 -4.87 -7.96 1.93
N ILE A 9 -3.64 -8.18 2.39
CA ILE A 9 -2.79 -9.29 1.94
C ILE A 9 -3.12 -10.60 2.69
N LEU A 10 -3.24 -10.54 4.01
CA LEU A 10 -3.37 -11.73 4.87
C LEU A 10 -4.84 -12.11 5.13
N GLY A 11 -5.79 -11.21 4.85
CA GLY A 11 -7.21 -11.40 5.12
C GLY A 11 -7.48 -11.71 6.60
N ASN A 12 -8.41 -12.63 6.85
CA ASN A 12 -8.78 -13.09 8.20
C ASN A 12 -7.65 -13.85 8.93
N ARG A 13 -6.49 -14.08 8.28
CA ARG A 13 -5.35 -14.82 8.84
C ARG A 13 -4.30 -13.91 9.46
N LEU A 14 -4.62 -12.63 9.68
CA LEU A 14 -3.73 -11.65 10.30
C LEU A 14 -3.31 -12.04 11.73
N GLU A 15 -4.20 -12.70 12.48
CA GLU A 15 -3.98 -13.12 13.87
C GLU A 15 -3.44 -14.57 13.97
N ASP A 16 -3.74 -15.42 12.99
CA ASP A 16 -3.23 -16.80 12.96
C ASP A 16 -1.81 -16.85 12.39
N SER A 17 -0.82 -16.69 13.27
CA SER A 17 0.59 -16.71 12.91
C SER A 17 1.14 -18.13 12.68
N SER A 18 0.44 -19.15 13.15
CA SER A 18 0.93 -20.53 13.25
C SER A 18 0.65 -21.37 12.00
N SER A 19 -0.45 -21.07 11.30
CA SER A 19 -0.83 -21.83 10.11
C SER A 19 0.16 -21.63 8.96
N VAL A 20 0.25 -22.67 8.13
CA VAL A 20 1.14 -22.74 6.98
C VAL A 20 0.32 -22.55 5.72
N ALA A 21 0.76 -21.67 4.84
CA ALA A 21 0.26 -21.51 3.49
C ALA A 21 1.22 -22.17 2.49
N GLN A 22 0.67 -22.74 1.44
CA GLN A 22 1.42 -23.12 0.24
C GLN A 22 1.08 -22.10 -0.85
N VAL A 23 2.10 -21.36 -1.29
CA VAL A 23 1.96 -20.22 -2.21
C VAL A 23 3.07 -20.30 -3.25
N SER A 24 2.80 -19.92 -4.51
CA SER A 24 3.86 -19.89 -5.52
C SER A 24 4.90 -18.80 -5.23
N LYS A 25 6.17 -19.04 -5.60
CA LYS A 25 7.25 -18.06 -5.47
C LYS A 25 6.93 -16.77 -6.21
N LEU A 26 6.37 -16.89 -7.42
CA LEU A 26 5.91 -15.75 -8.20
C LEU A 26 4.95 -14.88 -7.39
N ARG A 27 3.94 -15.50 -6.76
CA ARG A 27 2.95 -14.76 -5.97
C ARG A 27 3.57 -14.09 -4.74
N VAL A 28 4.47 -14.77 -4.04
CA VAL A 28 5.16 -14.17 -2.87
C VAL A 28 6.06 -13.02 -3.32
N GLY A 29 6.75 -13.14 -4.46
CA GLY A 29 7.54 -12.08 -5.07
C GLY A 29 6.71 -10.86 -5.47
N GLN A 30 5.55 -11.07 -6.11
CA GLN A 30 4.61 -9.98 -6.43
C GLN A 30 4.20 -9.19 -5.18
N VAL A 31 3.89 -9.91 -4.10
CA VAL A 31 3.43 -9.33 -2.83
C VAL A 31 4.56 -8.60 -2.12
N TYR A 32 5.76 -9.15 -2.19
CA TYR A 32 6.97 -8.48 -1.71
C TYR A 32 7.18 -7.17 -2.46
N ALA A 33 7.27 -7.18 -3.80
CA ALA A 33 7.48 -5.99 -4.61
C ALA A 33 6.37 -4.93 -4.40
N ALA A 34 5.10 -5.35 -4.36
CA ALA A 34 3.98 -4.46 -4.06
C ALA A 34 4.09 -3.83 -2.66
N SER A 35 4.58 -4.58 -1.67
CA SER A 35 4.80 -4.08 -0.31
C SER A 35 5.98 -3.11 -0.23
N VAL A 36 7.03 -3.32 -1.03
CA VAL A 36 8.13 -2.35 -1.18
C VAL A 36 7.61 -1.05 -1.78
N MET A 37 6.86 -1.11 -2.88
CA MET A 37 6.26 0.07 -3.50
C MET A 37 5.31 0.80 -2.54
N PHE A 38 4.50 0.05 -1.78
CA PHE A 38 3.64 0.63 -0.74
C PHE A 38 4.44 1.35 0.35
N GLY A 39 5.54 0.76 0.83
CA GLY A 39 6.41 1.39 1.83
C GLY A 39 7.04 2.69 1.33
N TYR A 40 7.52 2.69 0.08
CA TYR A 40 8.05 3.88 -0.58
C TYR A 40 6.99 4.99 -0.68
N PHE A 41 5.80 4.65 -1.19
CA PHE A 41 4.67 5.57 -1.28
C PHE A 41 4.29 6.14 0.09
N LEU A 42 4.15 5.27 1.10
CA LEU A 42 3.70 5.65 2.43
C LEU A 42 4.69 6.62 3.10
N LYS A 43 5.99 6.41 2.92
CA LYS A 43 7.01 7.32 3.44
C LYS A 43 6.96 8.69 2.75
N ARG A 44 6.85 8.70 1.43
CA ARG A 44 6.72 9.91 0.62
C ARG A 44 5.51 10.74 1.03
N ILE A 45 4.35 10.10 1.15
CA ILE A 45 3.11 10.80 1.48
C ILE A 45 3.11 11.29 2.92
N ASP A 46 3.66 10.52 3.86
CA ASP A 46 3.78 10.96 5.25
C ASP A 46 4.67 12.21 5.35
N GLN A 47 5.83 12.23 4.70
CA GLN A 47 6.69 13.42 4.70
C GLN A 47 6.00 14.65 4.09
N ARG A 48 5.28 14.48 2.98
CA ARG A 48 4.49 15.56 2.37
C ARG A 48 3.40 16.05 3.33
N PHE A 49 2.67 15.13 3.95
CA PHE A 49 1.64 15.44 4.93
C PHE A 49 2.20 16.22 6.13
N GLN A 50 3.34 15.79 6.69
CA GLN A 50 3.99 16.50 7.79
C GLN A 50 4.46 17.91 7.37
N LEU A 51 4.97 18.05 6.15
CA LEU A 51 5.39 19.35 5.62
C LEU A 51 4.20 20.31 5.45
N GLU A 52 3.13 19.86 4.79
CA GLU A 52 1.92 20.67 4.59
C GLU A 52 1.24 21.00 5.92
N LYS A 53 1.27 20.07 6.89
CA LYS A 53 0.84 20.32 8.27
C LYS A 53 1.66 21.43 8.92
N ALA A 54 3.00 21.34 8.87
CA ALA A 54 3.89 22.32 9.47
C ALA A 54 3.75 23.72 8.83
N MET A 55 3.44 23.77 7.54
CA MET A 55 3.22 25.00 6.80
C MET A 55 1.78 25.55 6.91
N LYS A 56 0.87 24.85 7.60
CA LYS A 56 -0.56 25.20 7.73
C LYS A 56 -1.29 25.27 6.38
N PHE A 57 -0.93 24.39 5.46
CA PHE A 57 -1.59 24.24 4.15
C PHE A 57 -2.57 23.05 4.10
N LEU A 58 -2.78 22.35 5.21
CA LEU A 58 -3.74 21.25 5.23
C LEU A 58 -5.17 21.78 5.03
N PRO A 59 -6.01 21.06 4.26
CA PRO A 59 -7.43 21.37 4.19
C PRO A 59 -8.05 21.42 5.59
N GLU A 60 -8.87 22.44 5.85
CA GLU A 60 -9.47 22.71 7.17
C GLU A 60 -10.26 21.49 7.71
N GLN A 61 -10.86 20.70 6.81
CA GLN A 61 -11.58 19.44 7.12
C GLN A 61 -10.66 18.36 7.74
N ILE A 62 -9.36 18.40 7.45
CA ILE A 62 -8.35 17.45 7.94
C ILE A 62 -7.64 18.00 9.18
N ASP A 63 -7.52 19.33 9.28
CA ASP A 63 -6.83 20.04 10.36
C ASP A 63 -7.70 20.31 11.60
N GLY A 64 -9.00 20.56 11.41
CA GLY A 64 -9.95 20.88 12.49
C GLY A 64 -10.21 19.77 13.50
N ARG A 65 -9.77 18.53 13.23
CA ARG A 65 -9.94 17.38 14.15
C ARG A 65 -9.00 17.40 15.36
N GLU A 66 -8.07 18.36 15.45
CA GLU A 66 -7.13 18.50 16.57
C GLU A 66 -7.72 19.31 17.75
N ASN A 67 -8.69 20.18 17.49
CA ASN A 67 -9.19 21.15 18.48
C ASN A 67 -10.39 20.63 19.31
N GLU A 68 -10.81 19.39 19.11
CA GLU A 68 -11.97 18.78 19.81
C GLU A 68 -11.54 17.70 20.82
N VAL A 69 -10.47 17.95 21.57
CA VAL A 69 -10.16 17.17 22.79
C VAL A 69 -9.66 18.11 23.87
N THR A 70 -10.52 19.02 24.31
CA THR A 70 -10.66 19.50 25.70
C THR A 70 -11.84 20.46 25.69
N MET A 71 -13.04 19.96 25.98
CA MET A 71 -14.08 20.58 26.82
C MET A 71 -15.22 19.57 26.95
N GLU A 72 -15.23 18.91 28.10
CA GLU A 72 -16.37 18.20 28.65
C GLU A 72 -17.55 19.18 28.76
N ASN A 73 -18.61 18.96 27.98
CA ASN A 73 -20.00 19.05 28.45
C ASN A 73 -20.96 18.62 27.34
N GLY A 74 -21.85 17.69 27.70
CA GLY A 74 -22.71 16.98 26.77
C GLY A 74 -23.81 17.82 26.14
N ALA A 75 -24.14 17.46 24.90
CA ALA A 75 -25.50 17.38 24.40
C ALA A 75 -25.49 16.53 23.12
N HIS A 76 -26.37 15.53 23.07
CA HIS A 76 -26.73 14.81 21.86
C HIS A 76 -27.12 15.78 20.73
N MET A 77 -26.63 15.54 19.52
CA MET A 77 -27.35 15.87 18.30
C MET A 77 -27.04 14.83 17.22
N ASP A 78 -28.05 14.01 16.94
CA ASP A 78 -28.17 13.21 15.73
C ASP A 78 -28.17 14.15 14.51
N VAL A 79 -27.30 13.90 13.53
CA VAL A 79 -27.43 14.50 12.19
C VAL A 79 -27.18 13.44 11.14
N GLU A 80 -28.14 13.41 10.22
CA GLU A 80 -28.51 12.33 9.33
C GLU A 80 -27.51 12.06 8.19
N ASP A 81 -27.53 10.79 7.81
CA ASP A 81 -27.03 10.16 6.60
C ASP A 81 -27.57 10.83 5.33
N SER A 82 -26.69 11.20 4.39
CA SER A 82 -26.91 11.09 2.93
C SER A 82 -25.77 11.73 2.14
N ALA A 83 -24.94 10.89 1.51
CA ALA A 83 -24.29 11.21 0.24
C ALA A 83 -23.80 9.92 -0.43
N SER A 84 -24.72 9.22 -1.08
CA SER A 84 -24.42 8.19 -2.06
C SER A 84 -23.81 8.85 -3.30
N PHE A 85 -22.51 8.63 -3.53
CA PHE A 85 -21.89 8.95 -4.81
C PHE A 85 -21.27 7.70 -5.44
N HIS A 86 -21.71 7.46 -6.66
CA HIS A 86 -21.35 6.36 -7.53
C HIS A 86 -19.82 6.28 -7.72
N ARG A 87 -19.32 5.05 -7.57
CA ARG A 87 -17.91 4.69 -7.61
C ARG A 87 -17.55 4.24 -9.02
N ASP A 88 -16.89 5.09 -9.80
CA ASP A 88 -16.19 4.64 -11.00
C ASP A 88 -14.76 4.22 -10.62
N GLN A 89 -14.47 2.95 -10.90
CA GLN A 89 -13.21 2.28 -10.65
C GLN A 89 -12.12 2.86 -11.58
N ALA A 90 -11.18 3.61 -11.02
CA ALA A 90 -9.86 3.73 -11.62
C ALA A 90 -9.15 2.37 -11.49
N GLN A 91 -8.87 1.75 -12.63
CA GLN A 91 -8.34 0.41 -12.78
C GLN A 91 -7.01 0.23 -12.02
N LEU A 92 -7.06 -0.45 -10.88
CA LEU A 92 -5.90 -1.07 -10.28
C LEU A 92 -5.60 -2.36 -11.05
N HIS A 93 -4.32 -2.55 -11.35
CA HIS A 93 -3.73 -3.62 -12.15
C HIS A 93 -4.39 -5.01 -11.97
N PRO A 94 -4.68 -5.76 -13.06
CA PRO A 94 -5.60 -6.90 -13.05
C PRO A 94 -5.16 -8.13 -12.22
N GLU A 95 -3.91 -8.18 -11.75
CA GLU A 95 -3.34 -9.41 -11.15
C GLU A 95 -3.43 -9.48 -9.61
N VAL A 96 -3.86 -8.40 -8.95
CA VAL A 96 -4.11 -8.42 -7.49
C VAL A 96 -5.48 -9.04 -7.18
N SER A 97 -6.40 -9.03 -8.14
CA SER A 97 -7.75 -9.60 -8.03
C SER A 97 -7.79 -11.09 -7.67
N SER A 98 -6.72 -11.85 -7.98
CA SER A 98 -6.67 -13.30 -7.72
C SER A 98 -6.47 -13.68 -6.23
N TRP A 99 -6.29 -12.72 -5.32
CA TRP A 99 -6.38 -12.96 -3.86
C TRP A 99 -7.71 -12.49 -3.26
N ALA A 100 -8.42 -11.61 -3.94
CA ALA A 100 -9.75 -11.18 -3.54
C ALA A 100 -10.81 -12.20 -4.01
N GLY A 101 -10.63 -13.46 -3.62
CA GLY A 101 -11.69 -14.45 -3.71
C GLY A 101 -12.86 -14.04 -2.81
N GLY A 102 -13.81 -13.31 -3.38
CA GLY A 102 -15.10 -12.99 -2.76
C GLY A 102 -15.08 -11.83 -1.76
N ILE A 103 -14.75 -10.62 -2.18
CA ILE A 103 -15.08 -9.41 -1.42
C ILE A 103 -16.31 -8.77 -2.05
N GLY A 104 -17.49 -9.06 -1.50
CA GLY A 104 -18.69 -8.25 -1.74
C GLY A 104 -18.51 -6.83 -1.20
N PRO A 105 -19.38 -5.87 -1.57
CA PRO A 105 -19.08 -4.43 -1.49
C PRO A 105 -19.05 -3.82 -0.07
N GLY A 106 -19.14 -4.59 1.01
CA GLY A 106 -19.51 -4.05 2.34
C GLY A 106 -18.85 -4.70 3.56
N GLY A 107 -17.61 -5.20 3.47
CA GLY A 107 -17.09 -6.13 4.49
C GLY A 107 -16.18 -5.61 5.61
N PHE A 108 -15.34 -4.58 5.43
CA PHE A 108 -14.22 -4.39 6.40
C PHE A 108 -13.76 -2.94 6.65
N ASP A 109 -14.38 -1.93 6.03
CA ASP A 109 -13.98 -0.53 6.23
C ASP A 109 -14.69 0.15 7.43
N GLN A 110 -15.53 -0.58 8.18
CA GLN A 110 -16.37 -0.03 9.26
C GLN A 110 -15.71 0.00 10.65
N GLY A 111 -14.57 -0.67 10.87
CA GLY A 111 -14.00 -0.84 12.22
C GLY A 111 -12.87 0.11 12.62
N ILE A 112 -12.12 0.65 11.65
CA ILE A 112 -10.91 1.44 11.92
C ILE A 112 -11.18 2.89 11.51
N LYS A 113 -11.31 3.79 12.50
CA LYS A 113 -11.43 5.23 12.23
C LYS A 113 -10.32 5.66 11.27
N PRO A 114 -10.64 6.31 10.14
CA PRO A 114 -9.63 6.72 9.18
C PRO A 114 -8.67 7.71 9.84
N SER A 115 -7.38 7.35 9.90
CA SER A 115 -6.32 8.24 10.35
C SER A 115 -6.28 9.51 9.49
N ARG A 116 -5.82 10.65 10.03
CA ARG A 116 -5.69 11.91 9.26
C ARG A 116 -4.86 11.75 7.99
N LEU A 117 -3.77 11.00 8.04
CA LEU A 117 -2.97 10.64 6.86
C LEU A 117 -3.79 9.88 5.81
N ARG A 118 -4.71 9.01 6.23
CA ARG A 118 -5.62 8.29 5.33
C ARG A 118 -6.62 9.26 4.69
N SER A 119 -7.22 10.16 5.47
CA SER A 119 -8.11 11.19 4.93
C SER A 119 -7.39 12.10 3.93
N TYR A 120 -6.14 12.45 4.23
CA TYR A 120 -5.27 13.23 3.34
C TYR A 120 -5.00 12.53 2.00
N VAL A 121 -4.63 11.24 2.02
CA VAL A 121 -4.47 10.43 0.80
C VAL A 121 -5.76 10.37 -0.01
N MET A 122 -6.91 10.17 0.66
CA MET A 122 -8.21 10.03 0.00
C MET A 122 -8.73 11.33 -0.62
N ALA A 123 -8.15 12.48 -0.26
CA ALA A 123 -8.50 13.77 -0.85
C ALA A 123 -7.79 14.03 -2.19
N PHE A 124 -6.82 13.19 -2.58
CA PHE A 124 -6.12 13.35 -3.86
C PHE A 124 -6.97 12.85 -5.03
N ASP A 125 -6.88 13.56 -6.16
CA ASP A 125 -7.33 13.05 -7.44
C ASP A 125 -6.45 11.88 -7.93
N ALA A 126 -6.95 11.10 -8.88
CA ALA A 126 -6.27 9.91 -9.38
C ALA A 126 -4.89 10.22 -10.01
N GLU A 127 -4.74 11.37 -10.66
CA GLU A 127 -3.50 11.78 -11.32
C GLU A 127 -2.44 12.15 -10.28
N THR A 128 -2.82 12.91 -9.26
CA THR A 128 -1.95 13.24 -8.13
C THR A 128 -1.56 12.01 -7.34
N LEU A 129 -2.49 11.10 -7.07
CA LEU A 129 -2.19 9.84 -6.39
C LEU A 129 -1.21 8.99 -7.18
N ALA A 130 -1.42 8.86 -8.50
CA ALA A 130 -0.50 8.14 -9.38
C ALA A 130 0.90 8.75 -9.35
N ARG A 131 1.03 10.08 -9.50
CA ARG A 131 2.32 10.79 -9.40
C ARG A 131 3.05 10.54 -8.08
N VAL A 132 2.32 10.48 -6.97
CA VAL A 132 2.90 10.23 -5.64
C VAL A 132 3.26 8.74 -5.47
N ALA A 133 2.48 7.82 -6.03
CA ALA A 133 2.74 6.38 -5.97
C ALA A 133 3.93 5.94 -6.84
N THR A 134 4.21 6.64 -7.93
CA THR A 134 5.30 6.29 -8.86
C THR A 134 6.69 6.44 -8.23
N ILE A 135 7.53 5.41 -8.41
CA ILE A 135 8.96 5.44 -8.08
C ILE A 135 9.68 6.43 -9.02
N ARG A 136 10.53 7.30 -8.47
CA ARG A 136 11.07 8.44 -9.22
C ARG A 136 12.33 8.10 -10.02
N SER A 137 13.14 7.16 -9.55
CA SER A 137 14.41 6.80 -10.20
C SER A 137 14.41 5.39 -10.79
N LYS A 138 15.15 5.24 -11.91
CA LYS A 138 15.38 3.93 -12.54
C LYS A 138 16.23 3.03 -11.65
N GLU A 139 17.10 3.62 -10.84
CA GLU A 139 17.94 2.95 -9.87
C GLU A 139 17.10 2.30 -8.77
N ALA A 140 16.12 3.01 -8.20
CA ALA A 140 15.21 2.44 -7.21
C ALA A 140 14.37 1.31 -7.80
N VAL A 141 13.84 1.48 -9.02
CA VAL A 141 13.13 0.39 -9.74
C VAL A 141 14.03 -0.83 -9.91
N SER A 142 15.26 -0.63 -10.42
CA SER A 142 16.21 -1.73 -10.63
C SER A 142 16.59 -2.45 -9.32
N ILE A 143 16.71 -1.71 -8.22
CA ILE A 143 16.99 -2.29 -6.90
C ILE A 143 15.81 -3.17 -6.43
N ILE A 144 14.57 -2.71 -6.60
CA ILE A 144 13.37 -3.49 -6.25
C ILE A 144 13.32 -4.78 -7.07
N GLU A 145 13.55 -4.69 -8.39
CA GLU A 145 13.57 -5.85 -9.29
C GLU A 145 14.65 -6.85 -8.88
N LYS A 146 15.90 -6.41 -8.74
CA LYS A 146 17.04 -7.28 -8.38
C LYS A 146 16.87 -7.91 -7.00
N HIS A 147 16.34 -7.17 -6.03
CA HIS A 147 16.12 -7.71 -4.69
C HIS A 147 15.00 -8.76 -4.69
N THR A 148 13.91 -8.49 -5.42
CA THR A 148 12.81 -9.45 -5.58
C THR A 148 13.31 -10.71 -6.29
N GLU A 149 14.09 -10.56 -7.36
CA GLU A 149 14.72 -11.66 -8.09
C GLU A 149 15.65 -12.48 -7.20
N ALA A 150 16.49 -11.82 -6.39
CA ALA A 150 17.41 -12.51 -5.49
C ALA A 150 16.69 -13.36 -4.43
N LEU A 151 15.50 -12.93 -3.99
CA LEU A 151 14.71 -13.64 -2.97
C LEU A 151 13.84 -14.76 -3.54
N PHE A 152 13.24 -14.55 -4.72
CA PHE A 152 12.19 -15.43 -5.26
C PHE A 152 12.52 -16.04 -6.62
N GLY A 153 13.64 -15.67 -7.23
CA GLY A 153 14.03 -16.05 -8.58
C GLY A 153 13.46 -15.12 -9.65
N LYS A 154 13.90 -15.34 -10.90
CA LYS A 154 13.35 -14.62 -12.06
C LYS A 154 11.94 -15.14 -12.36
N PRO A 155 10.94 -14.26 -12.53
CA PRO A 155 9.63 -14.68 -12.99
C PRO A 155 9.74 -15.17 -14.44
N GLU A 156 9.56 -16.47 -14.66
CA GLU A 156 9.52 -17.06 -16.00
C GLU A 156 8.09 -16.96 -16.53
N ILE A 157 7.75 -15.80 -17.08
CA ILE A 157 6.39 -15.55 -17.62
C ILE A 157 6.34 -16.13 -19.04
N VAL A 158 5.93 -17.38 -19.15
CA VAL A 158 5.59 -17.98 -20.44
C VAL A 158 4.14 -17.63 -20.77
N MET A 159 3.93 -16.84 -21.81
CA MET A 159 2.58 -16.57 -22.29
C MET A 159 2.09 -17.76 -23.10
N THR A 160 0.95 -18.33 -22.70
CA THR A 160 0.27 -19.33 -23.53
C THR A 160 -0.19 -18.68 -24.84
N PRO A 161 -0.43 -19.47 -25.91
CA PRO A 161 -1.00 -18.95 -27.16
C PRO A 161 -2.34 -18.23 -26.98
N GLN A 162 -3.04 -18.46 -25.85
CA GLN A 162 -4.28 -17.83 -25.45
C GLN A 162 -4.09 -16.50 -24.68
N GLY A 163 -2.85 -16.04 -24.49
CA GLY A 163 -2.53 -14.79 -23.81
C GLY A 163 -2.63 -14.86 -22.28
N THR A 164 -2.73 -16.06 -21.70
CA THR A 164 -2.70 -16.26 -20.25
C THR A 164 -1.29 -16.61 -19.78
N ILE A 165 -0.96 -16.30 -18.52
CA ILE A 165 0.29 -16.69 -17.90
C ILE A 165 0.25 -18.21 -17.67
N ASP A 166 1.19 -18.94 -18.26
CA ASP A 166 1.40 -20.35 -17.96
C ASP A 166 1.96 -20.47 -16.54
N SER A 167 1.15 -21.01 -15.63
CA SER A 167 1.49 -21.20 -14.21
C SER A 167 1.98 -22.64 -13.93
N SER A 168 2.21 -23.45 -14.96
CA SER A 168 2.66 -24.83 -14.79
C SER A 168 4.11 -24.96 -14.30
N SER A 169 4.94 -23.93 -14.48
CA SER A 169 6.33 -23.85 -14.00
C SER A 169 6.49 -23.19 -12.63
N ASP A 170 5.40 -22.72 -12.01
CA ASP A 170 5.46 -21.98 -10.74
C ASP A 170 5.92 -22.89 -9.58
N GLU A 171 7.10 -22.59 -9.01
CA GLU A 171 7.60 -23.30 -7.83
C GLU A 171 6.80 -22.87 -6.58
N PHE A 172 6.31 -23.84 -5.80
CA PHE A 172 5.56 -23.59 -4.57
C PHE A 172 6.44 -23.61 -3.34
N ILE A 173 6.25 -22.64 -2.45
CA ILE A 173 6.88 -22.60 -1.12
C ILE A 173 5.86 -22.76 0.00
N LYS A 174 6.31 -23.36 1.10
CA LYS A 174 5.55 -23.43 2.35
C LYS A 174 6.03 -22.33 3.29
N ILE A 175 5.13 -21.43 3.67
CA ILE A 175 5.45 -20.32 4.57
C ILE A 175 4.39 -20.21 5.67
N ARG A 176 4.81 -19.98 6.91
CA ARG A 176 3.88 -19.67 8.01
C ARG A 176 3.33 -18.25 7.81
N PHE A 177 2.07 -18.00 8.17
CA PHE A 177 1.52 -16.64 8.08
C PHE A 177 2.29 -15.62 8.93
N GLY A 178 2.85 -16.03 10.07
CA GLY A 178 3.77 -15.18 10.83
C GLY A 178 5.04 -14.82 10.05
N GLY A 179 5.56 -15.75 9.24
CA GLY A 179 6.69 -15.51 8.33
C GLY A 179 6.32 -14.58 7.17
N LEU A 180 5.15 -14.77 6.57
CA LEU A 180 4.66 -13.91 5.50
C LEU A 180 4.39 -12.47 6.01
N ARG A 181 3.80 -12.33 7.20
CA ARG A 181 3.61 -11.03 7.87
C ARG A 181 4.96 -10.32 8.08
N ARG A 182 5.96 -11.04 8.57
CA ARG A 182 7.32 -10.50 8.77
C ARG A 182 7.92 -10.06 7.45
N LEU A 183 7.83 -10.89 6.40
CA LEU A 183 8.31 -10.56 5.06
C LEU A 183 7.67 -9.28 4.51
N ILE A 184 6.35 -9.11 4.68
CA ILE A 184 5.64 -7.91 4.24
C ILE A 184 6.12 -6.67 5.01
N LEU A 185 6.29 -6.77 6.33
CA LEU A 185 6.77 -5.65 7.14
C LEU A 185 8.21 -5.26 6.78
N GLU A 186 9.07 -6.24 6.52
CA GLU A 186 10.44 -6.02 6.03
C GLU A 186 10.43 -5.33 4.66
N ALA A 187 9.56 -5.77 3.74
CA ALA A 187 9.38 -5.13 2.43
C ALA A 187 8.90 -3.67 2.55
N VAL A 188 7.91 -3.40 3.41
CA VAL A 188 7.44 -2.03 3.67
C VAL A 188 8.56 -1.15 4.24
N THR A 189 9.37 -1.69 5.15
CA THR A 189 10.52 -0.98 5.73
C THR A 189 11.59 -0.69 4.67
N PHE A 190 11.89 -1.65 3.81
CA PHE A 190 12.80 -1.49 2.70
C PHE A 190 12.34 -0.40 1.73
N GLY A 191 11.05 -0.38 1.38
CA GLY A 191 10.46 0.68 0.55
C GLY A 191 10.60 2.07 1.15
N SER A 192 10.32 2.21 2.46
CA SER A 192 10.52 3.48 3.17
C SER A 192 11.97 3.93 3.12
N PHE A 193 12.92 3.00 3.29
CA PHE A 193 14.35 3.30 3.23
C PHE A 193 14.78 3.74 1.82
N LEU A 194 14.24 3.13 0.76
CA LEU A 194 14.52 3.54 -0.62
C LEU A 194 14.15 5.01 -0.86
N TRP A 195 12.98 5.46 -0.37
CA TRP A 195 12.58 6.86 -0.48
C TRP A 195 13.56 7.81 0.23
N ASP A 196 14.01 7.45 1.44
CA ASP A 196 14.94 8.28 2.22
C ASP A 196 16.30 8.41 1.53
N VAL A 197 16.85 7.31 1.01
CA VAL A 197 18.12 7.31 0.27
C VAL A 197 18.00 8.08 -1.03
N GLU A 198 16.95 7.83 -1.81
CA GLU A 198 16.73 8.52 -3.08
C GLU A 198 16.61 10.04 -2.86
N SER A 199 15.82 10.47 -1.86
CA SER A 199 15.66 11.88 -1.52
C SER A 199 16.96 12.52 -1.05
N TYR A 200 17.77 11.79 -0.27
CA TYR A 200 19.08 12.26 0.17
C TYR A 200 20.04 12.44 -1.01
N VAL A 201 20.14 11.47 -1.91
CA VAL A 201 21.01 11.56 -3.09
C VAL A 201 20.53 12.68 -4.02
N ASP A 202 19.22 12.84 -4.18
CA ASP A 202 18.64 13.85 -5.08
C ASP A 202 18.92 15.27 -4.57
N SER A 203 18.91 15.46 -3.24
CA SER A 203 19.30 16.74 -2.62
C SER A 203 20.75 17.17 -2.92
N ARG A 204 21.62 16.24 -3.31
CA ARG A 204 23.05 16.50 -3.57
C ARG A 204 23.42 16.49 -5.05
N HIS A 205 22.77 15.65 -5.84
CA HIS A 205 23.16 15.38 -7.22
C HIS A 205 22.08 15.68 -8.26
N ARG A 206 20.85 15.98 -7.83
CA ARG A 206 19.68 16.26 -8.67
C ARG A 206 19.59 15.31 -9.88
N PHE A 207 19.35 14.04 -9.59
CA PHE A 207 19.38 12.95 -10.57
C PHE A 207 17.98 12.48 -10.97
N VAL A 208 16.95 12.88 -10.23
CA VAL A 208 15.56 12.69 -10.64
C VAL A 208 15.20 13.76 -11.67
N LEU A 209 14.86 13.35 -12.88
CA LEU A 209 14.33 14.23 -13.92
C LEU A 209 12.82 14.37 -13.69
N ASN A 210 12.36 15.60 -13.43
CA ASN A 210 10.94 15.94 -13.31
C ASN A 210 10.22 15.85 -14.65
#